data_AF-A0A2V6GVV4-F1
#
_entry.id   AF-A0A2V6GVV4-F1
#
_cell.length_a   1.000
_cell.length_b   1.000
_cell.length_c   1.000
_cell.angle_alpha   90.00
_cell.angle_beta   90.00
_cell.angle_gamma   90.00
#
_symmetry.space_group_name_H-M   'P 1'
#
loop_
_entity.id
_entity.type
_entity.pdbx_description
1 polymer ?
#
loop_
_entity_poly.entity_id
_entity_poly.type
_entity_poly.pdbx_seq_one_letter_code
_entity_poly.pdbx_strand_id
1 'polypeptide(L)'
;MPGIWRYKGGDEKPMEIRFLPDHKAVFKGGYEFYNPAKWYFTPATAELKLIVPKMKQNGFKLFNQWTYTGLKTNPKEKTIIYTLHERRICFMGYFYEKQGR
;
A
#
# COMPACT_ATOMS: atom_id res chain seq x y z
N MET A 1 4.00 10.17 -0.48
CA MET A 1 5.28 10.78 -0.92
C MET A 1 5.75 10.06 -2.16
N PRO A 2 6.14 10.76 -3.24
CA PRO A 2 6.72 10.13 -4.41
C PRO A 2 8.04 9.43 -4.11
N GLY A 3 8.30 8.32 -4.81
CA GLY A 3 9.52 7.53 -4.69
C GLY A 3 9.28 6.03 -4.78
N ILE A 4 10.37 5.28 -4.80
CA ILE A 4 10.37 3.82 -4.80
C ILE A 4 10.54 3.36 -3.36
N TRP A 5 9.63 2.49 -2.93
CA TRP A 5 9.66 1.83 -1.64
C TRP A 5 9.90 0.36 -1.88
N ARG A 6 10.87 -0.23 -1.18
CA ARG A 6 11.30 -1.61 -1.41
C ARG A 6 11.24 -2.41 -0.13
N TYR A 7 10.64 -3.58 -0.22
CA TYR A 7 10.86 -4.67 0.70
C TYR A 7 12.05 -5.48 0.16
N LYS A 8 13.10 -5.62 0.98
CA LYS A 8 14.37 -6.24 0.54
C LYS A 8 14.25 -7.75 0.29
N GLY A 9 13.16 -8.38 0.72
CA GLY A 9 12.99 -9.83 0.73
C GLY A 9 13.31 -10.41 2.10
N GLY A 10 13.00 -11.69 2.27
CA GLY A 10 13.16 -12.44 3.52
C GLY A 10 12.24 -13.65 3.44
N ASP A 11 11.11 -13.56 4.15
CA ASP A 11 10.03 -14.55 4.10
C ASP A 11 9.35 -14.59 2.73
N GLU A 12 9.34 -13.46 2.02
CA GLU A 12 8.82 -13.33 0.67
C GLU A 12 9.88 -12.82 -0.31
N LYS A 13 9.58 -12.94 -1.60
CA LYS A 13 10.40 -12.34 -2.67
C LYS A 13 10.46 -10.82 -2.51
N PRO A 14 11.54 -10.16 -2.98
CA PRO A 14 11.62 -8.70 -2.96
C PRO A 14 10.45 -8.06 -3.70
N MET A 15 9.87 -7.02 -3.10
CA MET A 15 8.70 -6.30 -3.63
C MET A 15 8.97 -4.80 -3.69
N GLU A 16 8.35 -4.12 -4.65
CA GLU A 16 8.43 -2.67 -4.83
C GLU A 16 7.04 -2.02 -4.92
N ILE A 17 6.92 -0.87 -4.28
CA ILE A 17 5.81 0.06 -4.46
C ILE A 17 6.37 1.39 -4.95
N ARG A 18 5.94 1.84 -6.12
CA ARG A 18 6.35 3.11 -6.71
C ARG A 18 5.20 4.11 -6.61
N PHE A 19 5.38 5.15 -5.81
CA PHE A 19 4.47 6.27 -5.75
C PHE A 19 4.96 7.36 -6.71
N LEU A 20 4.18 7.63 -7.75
CA LEU A 20 4.49 8.63 -8.77
C LEU A 20 3.85 9.98 -8.42
N PRO A 21 4.39 11.12 -8.91
CA PRO A 21 3.87 12.45 -8.59
C PRO A 21 2.42 12.71 -9.00
N ASP A 22 1.90 12.00 -10.00
CA ASP A 22 0.54 12.11 -10.54
C ASP A 22 -0.51 11.28 -9.76
N HIS A 23 -0.24 10.99 -8.49
CA HIS A 23 -1.02 10.07 -7.65
C HIS A 23 -1.10 8.63 -8.17
N LYS A 24 -0.30 8.21 -9.15
CA LYS A 24 -0.26 6.81 -9.58
C LYS A 24 0.63 5.98 -8.66
N ALA A 25 0.15 4.77 -8.32
CA ALA A 25 0.91 3.77 -7.60
C ALA A 25 1.12 2.54 -8.48
N VAL A 26 2.35 2.02 -8.50
CA VAL A 26 2.72 0.81 -9.26
C VAL A 26 3.37 -0.19 -8.33
N PHE A 27 2.83 -1.40 -8.31
CA PHE A 27 3.32 -2.55 -7.55
C PHE A 27 4.12 -3.48 -8.47
N LYS A 28 5.25 -4.02 -8.01
CA LYS A 28 6.12 -4.96 -8.75
C LYS A 28 6.74 -6.00 -7.82
N GLY A 29 6.82 -7.25 -8.27
CA GLY A 29 7.33 -8.38 -7.49
C GLY A 29 6.33 -8.93 -6.47
N GLY A 30 5.12 -8.37 -6.44
CA GLY A 30 4.06 -8.64 -5.48
C GLY A 30 2.95 -7.60 -5.59
N TYR A 31 1.71 -8.02 -5.32
CA TYR A 31 0.51 -7.16 -5.33
C TYR A 31 0.20 -6.46 -6.67
N GLU A 32 0.68 -6.99 -7.81
CA GLU A 32 0.40 -6.43 -9.14
C GLU A 32 -1.09 -6.37 -9.48
N PHE A 33 -1.91 -7.19 -8.82
CA PHE A 33 -3.37 -7.17 -8.98
C PHE A 33 -4.02 -5.86 -8.47
N TYR A 34 -3.29 -5.01 -7.74
CA TYR A 34 -3.71 -3.64 -7.44
C TYR A 34 -3.52 -2.67 -8.60
N ASN A 35 -2.68 -3.00 -9.58
CA ASN A 35 -2.38 -2.11 -10.71
C ASN A 35 -3.57 -2.03 -11.69
N PRO A 36 -3.95 -0.82 -12.16
CA PRO A 36 -3.41 0.49 -11.78
C PRO A 36 -3.99 0.93 -10.43
N ALA A 37 -3.13 1.36 -9.51
CA ALA A 37 -3.55 1.93 -8.24
C ALA A 37 -3.34 3.45 -8.23
N LYS A 38 -4.10 4.15 -7.38
CA LYS A 38 -3.83 5.54 -7.02
C LYS A 38 -3.46 5.67 -5.56
N TRP A 39 -2.66 6.68 -5.21
CA TRP A 39 -2.26 6.96 -3.84
C TRP A 39 -2.50 8.41 -3.44
N TYR A 40 -2.86 8.59 -2.18
CA TYR A 40 -3.01 9.88 -1.52
C TYR A 40 -2.42 9.76 -0.12
N PHE A 41 -1.68 10.78 0.31
CA PHE A 41 -1.10 10.81 1.65
C PHE A 41 -1.61 12.05 2.37
N THR A 42 -2.14 11.86 3.57
CA THR A 42 -2.61 12.93 4.45
C THR A 42 -1.61 13.10 5.58
N PRO A 43 -0.76 14.15 5.57
CA PRO A 43 0.29 14.30 6.58
C PRO A 43 -0.25 14.49 8.01
N ALA A 44 -1.39 15.19 8.15
CA ALA A 44 -1.99 15.48 9.45
C ALA A 44 -2.37 14.23 10.24
N THR A 45 -2.76 13.15 9.55
CA THR A 45 -3.18 11.88 10.14
C THR A 45 -2.17 10.75 9.88
N ALA A 46 -1.07 11.04 9.18
CA ALA A 46 -0.13 10.05 8.65
C ALA A 46 -0.81 8.91 7.84
N GLU A 47 -1.95 9.17 7.22
CA GLU A 47 -2.72 8.15 6.47
C GLU A 47 -2.28 8.10 5.00
N LEU A 48 -1.91 6.90 4.54
CA LEU A 48 -1.72 6.54 3.14
C LEU A 48 -2.98 5.83 2.63
N LYS A 49 -3.74 6.50 1.77
CA LYS A 49 -4.90 5.93 1.07
C LYS A 49 -4.50 5.42 -0.29
N LEU A 50 -4.86 4.17 -0.59
CA LEU A 50 -4.79 3.56 -1.91
C LEU A 50 -6.18 3.38 -2.50
N ILE A 51 -6.30 3.59 -3.81
CA ILE A 51 -7.48 3.24 -4.60
C ILE A 51 -7.06 2.15 -5.59
N VAL A 52 -7.71 0.99 -5.52
CA VAL A 52 -7.35 -0.22 -6.26
C VAL A 52 -8.50 -0.69 -7.17
N PRO A 53 -8.79 0.03 -8.27
CA PRO A 53 -10.01 -0.13 -9.07
C PRO A 53 -10.23 -1.53 -9.63
N LYS A 54 -9.17 -2.28 -9.96
CA LYS A 54 -9.30 -3.66 -10.48
C LYS A 54 -9.59 -4.72 -9.42
N MET A 55 -9.48 -4.38 -8.14
CA MET A 55 -9.69 -5.34 -7.06
C MET A 55 -11.17 -5.67 -6.90
N LYS A 56 -11.55 -6.94 -7.04
CA LYS A 56 -12.92 -7.41 -6.78
C LYS A 56 -13.26 -7.24 -5.30
N GLN A 57 -14.55 -7.01 -4.98
CA GLN A 57 -14.98 -6.80 -3.58
C GLN A 57 -14.58 -7.97 -2.67
N ASN A 58 -14.75 -9.21 -3.14
CA ASN A 58 -14.33 -10.40 -2.39
C ASN A 58 -12.82 -10.45 -2.10
N GLY A 59 -12.00 -9.79 -2.92
CA GLY A 59 -10.56 -9.67 -2.66
C GLY A 59 -10.28 -8.92 -1.36
N PHE A 60 -11.16 -8.00 -0.94
CA PHE A 60 -10.95 -7.24 0.29
C PHE A 60 -11.08 -8.09 1.55
N LYS A 61 -11.68 -9.29 1.46
CA LYS A 61 -11.75 -10.24 2.58
C LYS A 61 -10.35 -10.66 3.06
N LEU A 62 -9.33 -10.59 2.20
CA LEU A 62 -7.93 -10.84 2.56
C LEU A 62 -7.43 -9.90 3.68
N PHE A 63 -7.99 -8.69 3.78
CA PHE A 63 -7.58 -7.71 4.78
C PHE A 63 -8.24 -7.92 6.15
N ASN A 64 -9.24 -8.80 6.26
CA ASN A 64 -9.90 -9.10 7.54
C ASN A 64 -8.94 -9.68 8.57
N GLN A 65 -7.83 -10.27 8.12
CA GLN A 65 -6.77 -10.81 8.98
C GLN A 65 -5.89 -9.70 9.61
N TRP A 66 -6.01 -8.46 9.12
CA TRP A 66 -5.14 -7.33 9.48
C TRP A 66 -5.92 -6.18 10.12
N THR A 67 -7.13 -6.43 10.63
CA THR A 67 -8.01 -5.40 11.21
C THR A 67 -7.43 -4.72 12.46
N TYR A 68 -6.50 -5.37 13.16
CA TYR A 68 -5.86 -4.83 14.36
C TYR A 68 -4.62 -3.96 14.10
N THR A 69 -4.21 -3.75 12.84
CA THR A 69 -2.97 -3.02 12.51
C THR A 69 -3.18 -1.55 12.14
N GLY A 70 -4.38 -1.00 12.36
CA GLY A 70 -4.73 0.35 11.92
C GLY A 70 -5.03 0.45 10.41
N LEU A 71 -5.22 -0.70 9.75
CA LEU A 71 -5.68 -0.83 8.37
C LEU A 71 -7.20 -0.60 8.30
N LYS A 72 -7.65 0.33 7.46
CA LYS A 72 -9.07 0.52 7.15
C LYS A 72 -9.32 0.17 5.69
N THR A 73 -10.41 -0.51 5.38
CA THR A 73 -10.78 -0.82 3.99
C THR A 73 -12.23 -0.48 3.70
N ASN A 74 -12.50 -0.05 2.47
CA ASN A 74 -13.86 0.14 1.96
C ASN A 74 -13.97 -0.58 0.59
N PRO A 75 -14.53 -1.80 0.57
CA PRO A 75 -14.67 -2.59 -0.66
C PRO A 75 -15.57 -1.94 -1.72
N LYS A 76 -16.52 -1.09 -1.30
CA LYS A 76 -17.43 -0.35 -2.21
C LYS A 76 -16.66 0.73 -2.96
N GLU A 77 -15.85 1.51 -2.26
CA GLU A 77 -15.02 2.58 -2.84
C GLU A 77 -13.69 2.08 -3.40
N LYS A 78 -13.36 0.79 -3.21
CA LYS A 78 -12.07 0.19 -3.58
C LYS A 78 -10.88 0.85 -2.89
N THR A 79 -11.05 1.21 -1.62
CA THR A 79 -10.02 1.93 -0.87
C THR A 79 -9.41 1.10 0.24
N ILE A 80 -8.12 1.30 0.44
CA ILE A 80 -7.32 0.72 1.52
C ILE A 80 -6.55 1.87 2.15
N ILE A 81 -6.64 2.04 3.46
CA ILE A 81 -6.02 3.14 4.20
C ILE A 81 -5.08 2.55 5.24
N TYR A 82 -3.80 2.92 5.15
CA TYR A 82 -2.75 2.55 6.07
C TYR A 82 -2.40 3.75 6.94
N THR A 83 -2.35 3.57 8.26
CA THR A 83 -1.76 4.56 9.18
C THR A 83 -0.27 4.31 9.27
N LEU A 84 0.57 5.27 8.86
CA LEU A 84 2.02 5.09 8.86
C LEU A 84 2.61 5.37 10.24
N HIS A 85 3.41 4.44 10.75
CA HIS A 85 4.21 4.62 11.97
C HIS A 85 5.68 4.91 11.59
N GLU A 86 6.30 5.89 12.25
CA GLU A 86 7.74 6.18 12.14
C GLU A 86 8.26 6.45 10.70
N ARG A 87 7.39 6.95 9.80
CA ARG A 87 7.69 7.17 8.36
C ARG A 87 8.04 5.89 7.59
N ARG A 88 7.73 4.71 8.11
CA ARG A 88 7.83 3.42 7.39
C ARG A 88 6.48 3.06 6.80
N ILE A 89 6.50 2.32 5.69
CA ILE A 89 5.28 1.72 5.14
C ILE A 89 5.25 0.26 5.56
N CYS A 90 4.38 -0.06 6.53
CA CYS A 90 3.99 -1.45 6.78
C CYS A 90 2.82 -1.77 5.86
N PHE A 91 3.10 -2.57 4.83
CA PHE A 91 2.12 -2.97 3.84
C PHE A 91 1.90 -4.48 3.93
N MET A 92 0.69 -4.90 4.32
CA MET A 92 0.34 -6.32 4.46
C MET A 92 1.30 -7.11 5.37
N GLY A 93 1.80 -6.48 6.43
CA GLY A 93 2.76 -7.08 7.36
C GLY A 93 4.23 -6.93 6.95
N TYR A 94 4.52 -6.47 5.74
CA TYR A 94 5.89 -6.26 5.26
C TYR A 94 6.32 -4.81 5.41
N PHE A 95 7.52 -4.58 5.94
CA PHE A 95 8.08 -3.24 6.09
C PHE A 95 8.86 -2.84 4.84
N TYR A 96 8.40 -1.77 4.19
CA TYR A 96 9.05 -1.18 3.03
C TYR A 96 9.87 0.03 3.46
N GLU A 97 11.09 0.11 2.92
CA GLU A 97 11.99 1.23 3.10
C GLU A 97 11.99 2.08 1.83
N LYS A 98 11.99 3.40 2.00
CA LYS A 98 12.17 4.30 0.86
C LYS A 98 13.59 4.12 0.33
N GLN A 99 13.72 3.82 -0.95
CA GLN A 99 15.03 3.90 -1.60
C GLN A 99 15.54 5.35 -1.54
N GLY A 100 16.84 5.49 -1.27
CA GLY A 100 17.52 6.77 -1.17
C GLY A 100 17.32 7.67 -2.40
N ARG A 101 17.57 8.96 -2.19
CA ARG A 101 17.45 10.00 -3.22
C ARG A 101 18.44 9.79 -4.35
#